data_AF-A0A9W4XL95-F1
#
_entry.id   AF-A0A9W4XL95-F1
#
_cell.length_a   1.000
_cell.length_b   1.000
_cell.length_c   1.000
_cell.angle_alpha   90.00
_cell.angle_beta   90.00
_cell.angle_gamma   90.00
#
_symmetry.space_group_name_H-M   'P 1'
#
loop_
_entity.id
_entity.type
_entity.pdbx_description
1 polymer ?
#
loop_
_entity_poly.entity_id
_entity_poly.type
_entity_poly.pdbx_seq_one_letter_code
_entity_poly.pdbx_strand_id
1 'polypeptide(L)'
;MPAADSRSPSPVPAPPIADTPGPRAQGLVNIFNQAVKATLDKCSPANFASCFPTAAQYSPEVLENLRSQIVDQLDRTWKTNFDDIMARRNVVQLLNSLDQCIEDARLRKKRAEANANGGPVERPIPPHTLSPAEIHMAHLLPFLENQSTEMTTRLAETQTANTELLSTVTAQRAEIVALVHSLEGVVRDLEASALVMGQDEVQNLSKETKELEIAMKE
;
A
#
# COMPACT_ATOMS: atom_id res chain seq x y z
N MET A 1 -23.89 -12.15 17.35
CA MET A 1 -22.92 -11.06 17.58
C MET A 1 -21.52 -11.60 17.31
N PRO A 2 -20.84 -11.19 16.23
CA PRO A 2 -19.41 -11.41 16.10
C PRO A 2 -18.64 -10.09 16.27
N ALA A 3 -17.37 -10.26 16.66
CA ALA A 3 -16.51 -9.28 17.30
C ALA A 3 -16.09 -8.11 16.41
N ALA A 4 -15.93 -6.95 17.03
CA ALA A 4 -15.25 -5.80 16.46
C ALA A 4 -13.73 -6.05 16.49
N ASP A 5 -13.15 -6.44 15.36
CA ASP A 5 -11.70 -6.39 15.14
C ASP A 5 -11.27 -4.94 14.95
N SER A 6 -11.12 -4.23 16.07
CA SER A 6 -10.39 -2.97 16.14
C SER A 6 -8.89 -3.28 16.18
N ARG A 7 -8.24 -3.27 15.01
CA ARG A 7 -6.80 -3.04 14.92
C ARG A 7 -6.54 -2.13 13.73
N SER A 8 -6.25 -0.86 14.03
CA SER A 8 -5.67 0.08 13.06
C SER A 8 -4.57 -0.63 12.26
N PRO A 9 -4.59 -0.58 10.92
CA PRO A 9 -3.52 -1.17 10.15
C PRO A 9 -2.25 -0.38 10.45
N SER A 10 -1.23 -1.07 10.96
CA SER A 10 0.12 -0.51 11.11
C SER A 10 0.55 0.11 9.77
N PRO A 11 1.29 1.24 9.78
CA PRO A 11 1.70 1.91 8.56
C PRO A 11 2.46 0.96 7.65
N VAL A 12 2.24 1.09 6.34
CA VAL A 12 2.98 0.35 5.31
C VAL A 12 4.49 0.54 5.59
N PRO A 13 5.26 -0.55 5.76
CA PRO A 13 6.70 -0.45 5.99
C PRO A 13 7.33 0.37 4.86
N ALA A 14 8.23 1.30 5.23
CA ALA A 14 9.00 2.03 4.24
C ALA A 14 9.70 1.01 3.30
N PRO A 15 9.79 1.30 1.98
CA PRO A 15 10.41 0.39 1.04
C PRO A 15 11.81 0.02 1.51
N PRO A 16 12.24 -1.26 1.34
CA PRO A 16 13.54 -1.72 1.82
C PRO A 16 14.64 -0.87 1.17
N ILE A 17 15.42 -0.19 2.00
CA ILE A 17 16.57 0.58 1.56
C ILE A 17 17.67 -0.42 1.17
N ALA A 18 18.25 -0.24 -0.02
CA ALA A 18 19.33 -1.10 -0.46
C ALA A 18 20.53 -0.99 0.48
N ASP A 19 21.09 -2.15 0.88
CA ASP A 19 22.33 -2.23 1.66
C ASP A 19 23.57 -1.93 0.82
N THR A 20 23.42 -1.85 -0.50
CA THR A 20 24.51 -1.54 -1.41
C THR A 20 24.86 -0.04 -1.34
N PRO A 21 26.16 0.34 -1.33
CA PRO A 21 26.56 1.74 -1.32
C PRO A 21 26.01 2.51 -2.52
N GLY A 22 25.17 3.51 -2.26
CA GLY A 22 24.74 4.50 -3.24
C GLY A 22 25.86 5.49 -3.60
N PRO A 23 25.61 6.45 -4.50
CA PRO A 23 26.63 7.36 -5.00
C PRO A 23 27.29 8.19 -3.88
N ARG A 24 26.51 8.62 -2.89
CA ARG A 24 27.03 9.39 -1.76
C ARG A 24 27.82 8.52 -0.77
N ALA A 25 27.34 7.32 -0.48
CA ALA A 25 28.05 6.37 0.36
C ALA A 25 29.39 5.97 -0.26
N GLN A 26 29.41 5.70 -1.57
CA GLN A 26 30.63 5.43 -2.30
C GLN A 26 31.57 6.65 -2.32
N GLY A 27 31.02 7.86 -2.47
CA GLY A 27 31.78 9.10 -2.36
C GLY A 27 32.49 9.25 -1.03
N LEU A 28 31.81 8.94 0.09
CA LEU A 28 32.40 8.97 1.42
C LEU A 28 33.56 7.98 1.57
N VAL A 29 33.37 6.73 1.12
CA VAL A 29 34.41 5.69 1.13
C VAL A 29 35.62 6.13 0.30
N ASN A 30 35.38 6.70 -0.88
CA ASN A 30 36.45 7.17 -1.76
C ASN A 30 37.26 8.30 -1.13
N ILE A 31 36.60 9.30 -0.53
CA ILE A 31 37.27 10.42 0.15
C ILE A 31 38.10 9.92 1.32
N PHE A 32 37.56 9.00 2.12
CA PHE A 32 38.30 8.42 3.24
C PHE A 32 39.56 7.70 2.76
N ASN A 33 39.43 6.81 1.77
CA ASN A 33 40.57 6.08 1.21
C ASN A 33 41.64 7.01 0.61
N GLN A 34 41.21 8.08 -0.06
CA GLN A 34 42.13 9.09 -0.59
C GLN A 34 42.85 9.86 0.52
N ALA A 35 42.13 10.24 1.59
CA ALA A 35 42.71 10.95 2.72
C ALA A 35 43.70 10.07 3.51
N VAL A 36 43.36 8.79 3.73
CA VAL A 36 44.27 7.80 4.34
C VAL A 36 45.54 7.67 3.53
N LYS A 37 45.41 7.43 2.21
CA LYS A 37 46.55 7.32 1.31
C LYS A 37 47.42 8.58 1.34
N ALA A 38 46.83 9.76 1.17
CA ALA A 38 47.55 11.02 1.17
C ALA A 38 48.28 11.30 2.49
N THR A 39 47.71 10.85 3.62
CA THR A 39 48.32 10.97 4.95
C THR A 39 49.50 10.02 5.12
N LEU A 40 49.33 8.75 4.72
CA LEU A 40 50.38 7.74 4.82
C LEU A 40 51.55 8.03 3.86
N ASP A 41 51.26 8.59 2.68
CA ASP A 41 52.27 9.01 1.69
C ASP A 41 53.19 10.11 2.25
N LYS A 42 52.77 10.88 3.27
CA LYS A 42 53.65 11.83 3.97
C LYS A 42 54.72 11.14 4.82
N CYS A 43 54.47 9.92 5.27
CA CYS A 43 55.46 9.05 5.92
C CYS A 43 56.34 8.36 4.86
N SER A 44 56.93 9.17 3.98
CA SER A 44 57.84 8.69 2.94
C SER A 44 59.14 8.17 3.55
N PRO A 45 59.85 7.26 2.88
CA PRO A 45 61.14 6.75 3.36
C PRO A 45 62.13 7.88 3.68
N ALA A 46 62.20 8.91 2.83
CA ALA A 46 63.08 10.06 3.02
C ALA A 46 62.70 10.90 4.24
N ASN A 47 61.41 11.20 4.41
CA ASN A 47 60.93 11.98 5.56
C ASN A 47 61.16 11.21 6.86
N PHE A 48 60.86 9.91 6.87
CA PHE A 48 61.05 9.07 8.05
C PHE A 48 62.53 8.91 8.41
N ALA A 49 63.40 8.66 7.41
CA ALA A 49 64.85 8.57 7.63
C ALA A 49 65.48 9.88 8.12
N SER A 50 64.96 11.03 7.68
CA SER A 50 65.45 12.35 8.14
C SER A 50 65.27 12.58 9.64
N CYS A 51 64.25 11.96 10.25
CA CYS A 51 64.00 12.01 11.69
C CYS A 51 64.92 11.08 12.49
N PHE A 52 65.55 10.10 11.84
CA PHE A 52 66.44 9.12 12.47
C PHE A 52 67.80 8.98 11.74
N PRO A 53 68.63 10.04 11.68
CA PRO A 53 69.82 10.07 10.83
C PRO A 53 70.84 8.96 11.14
N THR A 54 71.04 8.68 12.43
CA THR A 54 71.97 7.62 12.89
C THR A 54 71.50 6.23 12.44
N ALA A 55 70.23 5.90 12.65
CA ALA A 55 69.68 4.61 12.23
C ALA A 55 69.63 4.47 10.70
N ALA A 56 69.37 5.56 9.98
CA ALA A 56 69.39 5.58 8.52
C ALA A 56 70.79 5.29 7.95
N GLN A 57 71.85 5.73 8.64
CA GLN A 57 73.23 5.50 8.21
C GLN A 57 73.72 4.07 8.49
N TYR A 58 73.39 3.51 9.65
CA TYR A 58 73.94 2.22 10.10
C TYR A 58 73.02 1.02 9.83
N SER A 59 71.71 1.23 9.70
CA SER A 59 70.71 0.17 9.53
C SER A 59 69.49 0.63 8.73
N PRO A 60 69.65 1.06 7.46
CA PRO A 60 68.54 1.56 6.64
C PRO A 60 67.45 0.51 6.39
N GLU A 61 67.83 -0.76 6.27
CA GLU A 61 66.89 -1.87 6.03
C GLU A 61 65.94 -2.09 7.22
N VAL A 62 66.45 -2.05 8.45
CA VAL A 62 65.64 -2.18 9.67
C VAL A 62 64.66 -1.01 9.79
N LEU A 63 65.11 0.20 9.45
CA LEU A 63 64.30 1.40 9.52
C LEU A 63 63.16 1.37 8.48
N GLU A 64 63.43 0.91 7.26
CA GLU A 64 62.43 0.76 6.22
C GLU A 64 61.41 -0.34 6.55
N ASN A 65 61.87 -1.47 7.10
CA ASN A 65 60.99 -2.53 7.59
C ASN A 65 60.06 -2.03 8.70
N LEU A 66 60.58 -1.24 9.66
CA LEU A 66 59.78 -0.63 10.72
C LEU A 66 58.75 0.35 10.16
N ARG A 67 59.17 1.24 9.26
CA ARG A 67 58.27 2.22 8.60
C ARG A 67 57.15 1.51 7.86
N SER A 68 57.49 0.50 7.06
CA SER A 68 56.53 -0.30 6.31
C SER A 68 55.50 -0.96 7.23
N GLN A 69 55.96 -1.62 8.30
CA GLN A 69 55.06 -2.24 9.29
C GLN A 69 54.12 -1.23 9.96
N ILE A 70 54.62 -0.03 10.31
CA ILE A 70 53.80 1.02 10.91
C ILE A 70 52.74 1.52 9.93
N VAL A 71 53.14 1.83 8.69
CA VAL A 71 52.23 2.34 7.65
C VAL A 71 51.15 1.31 7.33
N ASP A 72 51.54 0.05 7.16
CA ASP A 72 50.64 -1.06 6.89
C ASP A 72 49.67 -1.31 8.05
N GLN A 73 50.17 -1.26 9.28
CA GLN A 73 49.33 -1.45 10.46
C GLN A 73 48.34 -0.30 10.62
N LEU A 74 48.76 0.94 10.38
CA LEU A 74 47.87 2.11 10.40
C LEU A 74 46.81 2.02 9.31
N ASP A 75 47.18 1.70 8.06
CA ASP A 75 46.24 1.55 6.95
C ASP A 75 45.15 0.52 7.28
N ARG A 76 45.56 -0.67 7.74
CA ARG A 76 44.63 -1.72 8.16
C ARG A 76 43.75 -1.26 9.31
N THR A 77 44.34 -0.72 10.37
CA THR A 77 43.61 -0.31 11.58
C THR A 77 42.59 0.78 11.27
N TRP A 78 42.97 1.78 10.48
CA TRP A 78 42.06 2.87 10.10
C TRP A 78 40.91 2.40 9.23
N LYS A 79 41.17 1.55 8.23
CA LYS A 79 40.11 0.97 7.39
C LYS A 79 39.16 0.09 8.18
N THR A 80 39.67 -0.79 9.05
CA THR A 80 38.82 -1.62 9.91
C THR A 80 37.96 -0.79 10.86
N ASN A 81 38.52 0.26 11.49
CA ASN A 81 37.74 1.14 12.35
C ASN A 81 36.69 1.94 11.56
N PHE A 82 37.02 2.37 10.35
CA PHE A 82 36.08 3.06 9.48
C PHE A 82 34.91 2.14 9.09
N ASP A 83 35.18 0.91 8.68
CA ASP A 83 34.15 -0.07 8.32
C ASP A 83 33.24 -0.40 9.53
N ASP A 84 33.83 -0.54 10.72
CA ASP A 84 33.09 -0.75 11.97
C ASP A 84 32.19 0.45 12.31
N ILE A 85 32.67 1.69 12.15
CA ILE A 85 31.83 2.89 12.33
C ILE A 85 30.71 2.96 11.29
N MET A 86 31.02 2.66 10.02
CA MET A 86 30.05 2.64 8.93
C MET A 86 28.92 1.65 9.20
N ALA A 87 29.25 0.46 9.70
CA ALA A 87 28.29 -0.57 10.07
C ALA A 87 27.49 -0.18 11.32
N ARG A 88 28.15 0.20 12.43
CA ARG A 88 27.48 0.56 13.70
C ARG A 88 26.49 1.70 13.57
N ARG A 89 26.74 2.65 12.66
CA ARG A 89 25.88 3.81 12.44
C ARG A 89 24.92 3.65 11.27
N ASN A 90 24.89 2.48 10.62
CA ASN A 90 24.08 2.22 9.42
C ASN A 90 24.24 3.32 8.36
N VAL A 91 25.47 3.79 8.15
CA VAL A 91 25.73 5.00 7.35
C VAL A 91 25.27 4.80 5.91
N VAL A 92 25.48 3.62 5.33
CA VAL A 92 25.08 3.31 3.95
C VAL A 92 23.57 3.48 3.77
N GLN A 93 22.78 2.87 4.66
CA GLN A 93 21.31 2.97 4.60
C GLN A 93 20.84 4.42 4.78
N LEU A 94 21.43 5.16 5.73
CA LEU A 94 21.07 6.56 5.97
C LEU A 94 21.40 7.46 4.78
N LEU A 95 22.58 7.30 4.18
CA LEU A 95 22.97 8.08 2.99
C LEU A 95 22.11 7.71 1.77
N ASN A 96 21.76 6.44 1.61
CA ASN A 96 20.85 6.00 0.56
C ASN A 96 19.44 6.58 0.76
N SER A 97 18.93 6.60 2.00
CA SER A 97 17.64 7.21 2.33
C SER A 97 17.63 8.73 2.06
N LEU A 98 18.76 9.39 2.31
CA LEU A 98 18.93 10.80 2.01
C LEU A 98 18.90 11.06 0.50
N ASP A 99 19.60 10.24 -0.29
CA ASP A 99 19.58 10.36 -1.75
C ASP A 99 18.16 10.13 -2.31
N GLN A 100 17.41 9.16 -1.76
CA GLN A 100 16.00 8.97 -2.10
C GLN A 100 15.14 10.20 -1.76
N CYS A 101 15.31 10.78 -0.57
CA CYS A 101 14.59 11.99 -0.17
C CYS A 101 14.92 13.19 -1.08
N ILE A 102 16.17 13.30 -1.55
CA ILE A 102 16.60 14.35 -2.48
C ILE A 102 15.93 14.17 -3.85
N GLU A 103 15.87 12.93 -4.37
CA GLU A 103 15.19 12.66 -5.64
C GLU A 103 13.69 12.91 -5.55
N ASP A 104 13.04 12.50 -4.45
CA ASP A 104 11.62 12.82 -4.21
C ASP A 104 11.37 14.33 -4.16
N ALA A 105 12.25 15.08 -3.50
CA ALA A 105 12.17 16.54 -3.44
C ALA A 105 12.35 17.17 -4.83
N ARG A 106 13.29 16.68 -5.65
CA ARG A 106 13.49 17.11 -7.04
C ARG A 106 12.25 16.83 -7.88
N LEU A 107 11.62 15.67 -7.72
CA LEU A 107 10.42 15.30 -8.44
C LEU A 107 9.22 16.18 -8.03
N ARG A 108 9.06 16.46 -6.74
CA ARG A 108 8.01 17.38 -6.24
C ARG A 108 8.21 18.79 -6.78
N LYS A 109 9.45 19.27 -6.81
CA LYS A 109 9.79 20.58 -7.41
C LYS A 109 9.42 20.64 -8.89
N LYS A 110 9.82 19.63 -9.69
CA LYS A 110 9.47 19.55 -11.12
C LYS A 110 7.95 19.54 -11.34
N ARG A 111 7.20 18.80 -10.52
CA ARG A 111 5.72 18.78 -10.58
C ARG A 111 5.12 20.15 -10.25
N ALA A 112 5.63 20.84 -9.24
CA ALA A 112 5.17 22.18 -8.88
C ALA A 112 5.47 23.21 -9.99
N GLU A 113 6.66 23.13 -10.62
CA GLU A 113 7.03 23.97 -11.77
C GLU A 113 6.12 23.72 -12.98
N ALA A 114 5.79 22.46 -13.28
CA ALA A 114 4.87 22.11 -14.35
C ALA A 114 3.45 22.63 -14.07
N ASN A 115 2.95 22.49 -12.84
CA ASN A 115 1.61 22.95 -12.47
C ASN A 115 1.49 24.49 -12.45
N ALA A 116 2.60 25.20 -12.23
CA ALA A 116 2.62 26.65 -12.20
C ALA A 116 2.50 27.30 -13.60
N ASN A 117 2.67 26.56 -14.70
CA ASN A 117 2.55 27.05 -16.09
C ASN A 117 3.29 28.40 -16.34
N GLY A 118 4.50 28.55 -15.78
CA GLY A 118 5.32 29.77 -15.89
C GLY A 118 5.08 30.84 -14.82
N GLY A 119 4.15 30.61 -13.88
CA GLY A 119 3.95 31.42 -12.68
C GLY A 119 4.96 31.13 -11.56
N PRO A 120 4.97 31.95 -10.49
CA PRO A 120 5.86 31.75 -9.35
C PRO A 120 5.50 30.47 -8.58
N VAL A 121 6.49 29.59 -8.38
CA VAL A 121 6.33 28.37 -7.56
C VAL A 121 6.42 28.74 -6.08
N GLU A 122 5.36 28.44 -5.33
CA GLU A 122 5.33 28.64 -3.88
C GLU A 122 6.36 27.75 -3.17
N ARG A 123 7.09 28.33 -2.22
CA ARG A 123 8.11 27.60 -1.46
C ARG A 123 7.45 26.84 -0.32
N PRO A 124 7.73 25.53 -0.16
CA PRO A 124 7.21 24.76 0.97
C PRO A 124 7.65 25.35 2.31
N ILE A 125 6.73 25.40 3.26
CA ILE A 125 7.00 25.80 4.64
C ILE A 125 7.84 24.69 5.29
N PRO A 126 8.99 25.01 5.90
CA PRO A 126 9.82 23.99 6.51
C PRO A 126 9.20 23.49 7.81
N PRO A 127 9.25 22.16 8.09
CA PRO A 127 8.47 21.56 9.17
C PRO A 127 8.85 22.06 10.57
N HIS A 128 10.08 22.54 10.76
CA HIS A 128 10.52 23.10 12.05
C HIS A 128 9.88 24.47 12.40
N THR A 129 9.17 25.09 11.45
CA THR A 129 8.42 26.33 11.70
C THR A 129 6.96 26.06 12.08
N LEU A 130 6.49 24.82 11.93
CA LEU A 130 5.13 24.42 12.24
C LEU A 130 4.99 24.08 13.73
N SER A 131 3.79 24.28 14.27
CA SER A 131 3.47 23.85 15.63
C SER A 131 3.40 22.32 15.72
N PRO A 132 3.62 21.73 16.92
CA PRO A 132 3.50 20.28 17.10
C PRO A 132 2.13 19.72 16.69
N ALA A 133 1.06 20.49 16.92
CA ALA A 133 -0.30 20.10 16.54
C ALA A 133 -0.46 19.98 15.03
N GLU A 134 0.08 20.94 14.26
CA GLU A 134 0.04 20.91 12.79
C GLU A 134 0.85 19.74 12.23
N ILE A 135 2.04 19.46 12.79
CA ILE A 135 2.86 18.31 12.36
C ILE A 135 2.12 17.00 12.62
N HIS A 136 1.51 16.86 13.81
CA HIS A 136 0.73 15.68 14.16
C HIS A 136 -0.46 15.49 13.22
N MET A 137 -1.23 16.54 12.95
CA MET A 137 -2.34 16.49 12.00
C MET A 137 -1.86 16.16 10.58
N ALA A 138 -0.77 16.77 10.12
CA ALA A 138 -0.20 16.51 8.80
C ALA A 138 0.19 15.03 8.61
N HIS A 139 0.65 14.37 9.67
CA HIS A 139 0.95 12.93 9.63
C HIS A 139 -0.30 12.06 9.67
N LEU A 140 -1.39 12.52 10.32
CA LEU A 140 -2.65 11.78 10.39
C LEU A 140 -3.52 11.92 9.15
N LEU A 141 -3.45 13.07 8.45
CA LEU A 141 -4.30 13.36 7.29
C LEU A 141 -4.28 12.27 6.21
N PRO A 142 -3.13 11.75 5.76
CA PRO A 142 -3.11 10.68 4.75
C PRO A 142 -3.84 9.41 5.20
N PHE A 143 -3.77 9.07 6.49
CA PHE A 143 -4.49 7.94 7.04
C PHE A 143 -5.99 8.19 7.08
N LEU A 144 -6.40 9.37 7.53
CA LEU A 144 -7.81 9.77 7.58
C LEU A 144 -8.43 9.85 6.18
N GLU A 145 -7.70 10.35 5.19
CA GLU A 145 -8.13 10.36 3.78
C GLU A 145 -8.32 8.95 3.24
N ASN A 146 -7.37 8.04 3.49
CA ASN A 146 -7.51 6.63 3.09
C ASN A 146 -8.71 5.95 3.76
N GLN A 147 -8.93 6.18 5.05
CA GLN A 147 -10.09 5.64 5.77
C GLN A 147 -11.41 6.25 5.27
N SER A 148 -11.43 7.55 5.01
CA SER A 148 -12.61 8.24 4.48
C SER A 148 -12.99 7.71 3.10
N THR A 149 -12.01 7.51 2.22
CA THR A 149 -12.23 6.97 0.87
C THR A 149 -12.70 5.51 0.91
N GLU A 150 -12.12 4.68 1.77
CA GLU A 150 -12.57 3.29 2.00
C GLU A 150 -14.03 3.24 2.49
N MET A 151 -14.36 4.04 3.51
CA MET A 151 -15.71 4.09 4.08
C MET A 151 -16.75 4.63 3.09
N THR A 152 -16.38 5.63 2.29
CA THR A 152 -17.27 6.20 1.26
C THR A 152 -17.57 5.16 0.17
N THR A 153 -16.55 4.40 -0.24
CA THR A 153 -16.72 3.30 -1.21
C THR A 153 -17.67 2.23 -0.66
N ARG A 154 -17.45 1.75 0.57
CA ARG A 154 -18.34 0.76 1.21
C ARG A 154 -19.77 1.25 1.36
N LEU A 155 -19.95 2.53 1.69
CA LEU A 155 -21.27 3.13 1.80
C LEU A 155 -21.97 3.14 0.44
N ALA A 156 -21.27 3.51 -0.63
CA ALA A 156 -21.81 3.51 -1.99
C ALA A 156 -22.19 2.09 -2.47
N GLU A 157 -21.33 1.11 -2.20
CA GLU A 157 -21.62 -0.32 -2.49
C GLU A 157 -22.87 -0.80 -1.75
N THR A 158 -22.96 -0.51 -0.45
CA THR A 158 -24.12 -0.90 0.38
C THR A 158 -25.40 -0.21 -0.07
N GLN A 159 -25.33 1.08 -0.42
CA GLN A 159 -26.48 1.82 -0.95
C GLN A 159 -26.96 1.21 -2.27
N THR A 160 -26.04 0.87 -3.17
CA THR A 160 -26.36 0.21 -4.45
C THR A 160 -27.05 -1.12 -4.21
N ALA A 161 -26.49 -1.98 -3.36
CA ALA A 161 -27.09 -3.27 -3.02
C ALA A 161 -28.48 -3.12 -2.38
N ASN A 162 -28.67 -2.15 -1.50
CA ASN A 162 -29.98 -1.88 -0.90
C ASN A 162 -31.01 -1.42 -1.93
N THR A 163 -30.62 -0.59 -2.90
CA THR A 163 -31.54 -0.17 -3.97
C THR A 163 -31.94 -1.33 -4.88
N GLU A 164 -31.01 -2.23 -5.18
CA GLU A 164 -31.28 -3.43 -5.96
C GLU A 164 -32.22 -4.38 -5.20
N LEU A 165 -31.92 -4.70 -3.94
CA LEU A 165 -32.78 -5.53 -3.10
C LEU A 165 -34.19 -4.96 -2.96
N LEU A 166 -34.31 -3.64 -2.76
CA LEU A 166 -35.61 -2.99 -2.67
C LEU A 166 -36.38 -3.11 -3.99
N SER A 167 -35.70 -2.95 -5.14
CA SER A 167 -36.31 -3.16 -6.45
C SER A 167 -36.83 -4.59 -6.61
N THR A 168 -36.04 -5.60 -6.23
CA THR A 168 -36.44 -7.02 -6.28
C THR A 168 -37.64 -7.30 -5.39
N VAL A 169 -37.62 -6.81 -4.14
CA VAL A 169 -38.72 -7.01 -3.19
C VAL A 169 -40.01 -6.35 -3.69
N THR A 170 -39.92 -5.15 -4.28
CA THR A 170 -41.11 -4.48 -4.84
C THR A 170 -41.67 -5.23 -6.05
N ALA A 171 -40.82 -5.75 -6.94
CA ALA A 171 -41.23 -6.56 -8.08
C ALA A 171 -41.90 -7.87 -7.62
N GLN A 172 -41.28 -8.59 -6.68
CA GLN A 172 -41.85 -9.81 -6.10
C GLN A 172 -43.19 -9.56 -5.41
N ARG A 173 -43.34 -8.44 -4.70
CA ARG A 173 -44.63 -8.06 -4.09
C ARG A 173 -45.70 -7.81 -5.14
N ALA A 174 -45.37 -7.14 -6.25
CA ALA A 174 -46.32 -6.92 -7.34
C ALA A 174 -46.71 -8.24 -8.02
N GLU A 175 -45.75 -9.15 -8.22
CA GLU A 175 -46.00 -10.48 -8.78
C GLU A 175 -46.90 -11.33 -7.87
N ILE A 176 -46.66 -11.33 -6.56
CA ILE A 176 -47.52 -12.03 -5.58
C ILE A 176 -48.95 -11.50 -5.64
N VAL A 177 -49.14 -10.18 -5.69
CA VAL A 177 -50.50 -9.59 -5.80
C VAL A 177 -51.17 -10.02 -7.11
N ALA A 178 -50.45 -10.04 -8.23
CA ALA A 178 -50.99 -10.49 -9.51
C ALA A 178 -51.36 -11.99 -9.49
N LEU A 179 -50.52 -12.84 -8.90
CA LEU A 179 -50.77 -14.28 -8.73
C LEU A 179 -51.99 -14.55 -7.85
N VAL A 180 -52.10 -13.84 -6.72
CA VAL A 180 -53.27 -13.95 -5.83
C VAL A 180 -54.54 -13.54 -6.55
N HIS A 181 -54.52 -12.42 -7.29
CA HIS A 181 -55.68 -11.97 -8.05
C HIS A 181 -56.09 -12.97 -9.15
N SER A 182 -55.11 -13.58 -9.83
CA SER A 182 -55.35 -14.63 -10.82
C SER A 182 -55.99 -15.86 -10.20
N LEU A 183 -55.48 -16.32 -9.04
CA LEU A 183 -56.05 -17.45 -8.30
C LEU A 183 -57.48 -17.15 -7.82
N GLU A 184 -57.74 -15.95 -7.30
CA GLU A 184 -59.10 -15.50 -6.95
C GLU A 184 -60.04 -15.46 -8.16
N GLY A 185 -59.52 -15.18 -9.36
CA GLY A 185 -60.25 -15.30 -10.63
C GLY A 185 -60.61 -16.76 -10.94
N VAL A 186 -59.61 -17.66 -10.93
CA VAL A 186 -59.81 -19.09 -11.21
C VAL A 186 -60.76 -19.74 -10.19
N VAL A 187 -60.68 -19.37 -8.90
CA VAL A 187 -61.61 -19.85 -7.88
C VAL A 187 -63.04 -19.41 -8.19
N ARG A 188 -63.25 -18.13 -8.55
CA ARG A 188 -64.58 -17.64 -8.95
C ARG A 188 -65.11 -18.34 -10.20
N ASP A 189 -64.25 -18.61 -11.18
CA ASP A 189 -64.64 -19.34 -12.40
C ASP A 189 -65.03 -20.79 -12.10
N LEU A 190 -64.32 -21.46 -11.18
CA LEU A 190 -64.67 -22.80 -10.70
C LEU A 190 -65.97 -22.81 -9.89
N GLU A 191 -66.18 -21.83 -9.01
CA GLU A 191 -67.43 -21.66 -8.26
C GLU A 191 -68.61 -21.42 -9.21
N ALA A 192 -68.45 -20.57 -10.22
CA ALA A 192 -69.46 -20.34 -11.25
C ALA A 192 -69.76 -21.61 -12.06
N SER A 193 -68.71 -22.35 -12.46
CA SER A 193 -68.86 -23.61 -13.19
C SER A 193 -69.58 -24.68 -12.34
N ALA A 194 -69.23 -24.79 -11.06
CA ALA A 194 -69.90 -25.70 -10.13
C ALA A 194 -71.37 -25.32 -9.92
N LEU A 195 -71.69 -24.03 -9.86
CA LEU A 195 -73.08 -23.55 -9.76
C LEU A 195 -73.89 -23.91 -11.01
N VAL A 196 -73.33 -23.74 -12.21
CA VAL A 196 -73.97 -24.13 -13.48
C VAL A 196 -74.18 -25.64 -13.55
N MET A 197 -73.21 -26.46 -13.12
CA MET A 197 -73.36 -27.91 -13.04
C MET A 197 -74.40 -28.38 -12.00
N GLY A 198 -74.65 -27.55 -10.98
CA GLY A 198 -75.66 -27.78 -9.95
C GLY A 198 -77.07 -27.32 -10.33
N GLN A 199 -77.26 -26.66 -11.48
CA GLN A 199 -78.58 -26.27 -11.96
C GLN A 199 -79.36 -27.49 -12.46
N ASP A 200 -80.65 -27.55 -12.10
CA ASP A 200 -81.54 -28.69 -12.36
C ASP A 200 -81.62 -29.07 -13.85
N GLU A 201 -81.48 -28.11 -14.77
CA GLU A 201 -81.49 -28.38 -16.22
C GLU A 201 -80.31 -29.26 -16.67
N VAL A 202 -79.10 -29.03 -16.18
CA VAL A 202 -77.93 -29.85 -16.52
C VAL A 202 -77.98 -31.21 -15.86
N GLN A 203 -78.49 -31.28 -14.62
CA GLN A 203 -78.73 -32.55 -13.93
C GLN A 203 -79.82 -33.39 -14.60
N ASN A 204 -80.89 -32.76 -15.11
CA ASN A 204 -81.94 -33.43 -15.85
C ASN A 204 -81.46 -33.90 -17.23
N LEU A 205 -80.70 -33.08 -17.96
CA LEU A 205 -80.04 -33.50 -19.20
C LEU A 205 -79.08 -34.67 -18.98
N SER A 206 -78.31 -34.67 -17.88
CA SER A 206 -77.40 -35.78 -17.55
C SER A 206 -78.14 -37.07 -17.21
N LYS A 207 -79.32 -36.99 -16.58
CA LYS A 207 -80.22 -38.14 -16.36
C LYS A 207 -80.80 -38.64 -17.69
N GLU A 208 -81.31 -37.75 -18.53
CA GLU A 208 -81.89 -38.08 -19.83
C GLU A 208 -80.85 -38.73 -20.78
N THR A 209 -79.60 -38.25 -20.76
CA THR A 209 -78.52 -38.82 -21.57
C THR A 209 -78.10 -40.21 -21.07
N LYS A 210 -78.11 -40.44 -19.75
CA LYS A 210 -77.86 -41.78 -19.17
C LYS A 210 -78.99 -42.75 -19.51
N GLU A 211 -80.23 -42.29 -19.51
CA GLU A 211 -81.38 -43.10 -19.92
C GLU A 211 -81.27 -43.50 -21.40
N LEU A 212 -80.85 -42.58 -22.27
CA LEU A 212 -80.58 -42.88 -23.69
C LEU A 212 -79.39 -43.83 -23.90
N GLU A 213 -78.30 -43.71 -23.13
CA GLU A 213 -77.14 -44.61 -23.25
C GLU A 213 -77.47 -46.05 -22.81
N ILE A 214 -78.31 -46.21 -21.78
CA ILE A 214 -78.80 -47.51 -21.35
C ILE A 214 -79.70 -48.12 -22.43
N ALA A 215 -80.56 -47.32 -23.06
CA ALA A 215 -81.42 -47.76 -24.15
C ALA A 215 -80.66 -48.13 -25.45
N MET A 216 -79.43 -47.62 -25.65
CA MET A 216 -78.57 -47.98 -26.79
C MET A 216 -77.69 -49.21 -26.54
N LYS A 217 -77.60 -49.70 -25.30
CA LYS A 217 -76.83 -50.90 -24.92
C LYS A 217 -77.67 -52.18 -24.86
N GLU A 218 -79.00 -52.07 -24.97
CA GLU A 218 -79.92 -53.18 -25.26
C GLU A 218 -80.10 -53.38 -26.78
#